data_AF-A0A2E2RJN3-F1
#
_entry.id   AF-A0A2E2RJN3-F1
#
_cell.length_a   1.000
_cell.length_b   1.000
_cell.length_c   1.000
_cell.angle_alpha   90.00
_cell.angle_beta   90.00
_cell.angle_gamma   90.00
#
_symmetry.space_group_name_H-M   'P 1'
#
loop_
_entity.id
_entity.type
_entity.pdbx_description
1 polymer ?
#
loop_
_entity_poly.entity_id
_entity_poly.type
_entity_poly.pdbx_seq_one_letter_code
_entity_poly.pdbx_strand_id
1 'polypeptide(L)'
;MSPVEKKSMIVRDHPCLTVSQQCRLVKLSRSTFYYAPIGIDDETLVEITAIDKAFTKYPFFGSRQIAAYLRRDGIRIGSHRVRRPPNADHGP
;
A
#
# COMPACT_ATOMS: atom_id res chain seq x y z
N MET A 1 8.17 17.69 6.02
CA MET A 1 9.06 17.08 5.01
C MET A 1 8.64 15.65 4.74
N SER A 2 8.38 15.32 3.48
CA SER A 2 8.06 14.00 2.96
C SER A 2 9.27 13.04 3.05
N PRO A 3 9.05 11.72 3.14
CA PRO A 3 10.13 10.73 3.02
C PRO A 3 10.97 10.89 1.75
N VAL A 4 10.37 11.36 0.65
CA VAL A 4 11.07 11.60 -0.62
C VAL A 4 12.09 12.74 -0.49
N GLU A 5 11.68 13.85 0.13
CA GLU A 5 12.54 15.01 0.39
C GLU A 5 13.69 14.65 1.34
N LYS A 6 13.43 13.81 2.35
CA LYS A 6 14.49 13.34 3.26
C LYS A 6 15.51 12.43 2.56
N LYS A 7 15.09 11.65 1.56
CA LYS A 7 16.00 10.78 0.79
C LYS A 7 16.93 11.58 -0.10
N SER A 8 16.46 12.67 -0.72
CA SER A 8 17.30 13.51 -1.57
C SER A 8 18.39 14.27 -0.80
N MET A 9 18.23 14.42 0.52
CA MET A 9 19.22 15.02 1.41
C MET A 9 20.36 14.07 1.81
N ILE A 10 20.32 12.78 1.44
CA ILE A 10 21.32 11.78 1.81
C ILE A 10 22.26 11.51 0.64
N VAL A 11 23.57 11.64 0.89
CA VAL A 11 24.66 11.42 -0.06
C VAL A 11 25.36 10.10 0.25
N ARG A 12 25.40 9.16 -0.70
CA ARG A 12 25.97 7.81 -0.49
C ARG A 12 27.48 7.85 -0.22
N ASP A 13 28.21 8.68 -0.95
CA ASP A 13 29.68 8.77 -0.88
C ASP A 13 30.16 9.97 -0.06
N HIS A 14 29.42 10.33 1.00
CA HIS A 14 29.80 11.47 1.83
C HIS A 14 31.10 11.17 2.59
N PRO A 15 32.12 12.05 2.49
CA PRO A 15 33.49 11.74 2.95
C PRO A 15 33.60 11.52 4.46
N CYS A 16 32.73 12.16 5.27
CA CYS A 16 32.81 12.12 6.73
C CYS A 16 31.64 11.42 7.43
N LEU A 17 30.54 11.13 6.73
CA LEU A 17 29.29 10.71 7.36
C LEU A 17 28.71 9.50 6.65
N THR A 18 28.49 8.42 7.40
CA THR A 18 27.81 7.24 6.88
C THR A 18 26.35 7.55 6.56
N VAL A 19 25.76 6.82 5.61
CA VAL A 19 24.32 6.86 5.31
C VAL A 19 23.46 6.72 6.58
N SER A 20 23.89 5.90 7.55
CA SER A 20 23.20 5.74 8.84
C SER A 20 23.17 7.02 9.68
N GLN A 21 24.30 7.75 9.74
CA GLN A 21 24.39 9.01 10.47
C GLN A 21 23.56 10.09 9.78
N GLN A 22 23.62 10.16 8.45
CA GLN A 22 22.81 11.08 7.66
C GLN A 22 21.30 10.81 7.85
N CYS A 23 20.87 9.55 7.79
CA CYS A 23 19.49 9.13 8.09
C CYS A 23 19.05 9.60 9.49
N ARG A 24 19.91 9.48 10.50
CA ARG A 24 19.62 9.92 11.87
C ARG A 24 19.43 11.43 11.95
N LEU A 25 20.26 12.21 11.25
CA LEU A 25 20.18 13.67 11.21
C LEU A 25 18.85 14.16 10.60
N VAL A 26 18.40 13.54 9.50
CA VAL A 26 17.14 13.91 8.83
C VAL A 26 15.90 13.21 9.43
N LYS A 27 16.06 12.47 10.53
CA LYS A 27 15.00 11.65 11.15
C LYS A 27 14.30 10.76 10.11
N LEU A 28 15.09 10.04 9.33
CA LEU A 28 14.66 9.01 8.38
C LEU A 28 15.15 7.64 8.86
N SER A 29 14.31 6.61 8.80
CA SER A 29 14.78 5.25 9.07
C SER A 29 15.65 4.75 7.91
N ARG A 30 16.67 3.95 8.25
CA ARG A 30 17.53 3.32 7.24
C ARG A 30 16.71 2.43 6.28
N SER A 31 15.72 1.71 6.79
CA SER A 31 14.82 0.89 5.98
C SER A 31 14.08 1.71 4.93
N THR A 32 13.55 2.87 5.30
CA THR A 32 12.88 3.77 4.34
C THR A 32 13.85 4.28 3.29
N PHE A 33 15.09 4.62 3.64
CA PHE A 33 16.10 5.06 2.67
C PHE A 33 16.35 4.01 1.58
N TYR A 34 16.55 2.75 1.96
CA TYR A 34 16.80 1.65 1.00
C TYR A 34 15.54 1.13 0.31
N TYR A 35 14.36 1.33 0.91
CA TYR A 35 13.11 0.89 0.32
C TYR A 35 12.83 1.65 -0.98
N ALA A 36 12.86 0.95 -2.10
CA ALA A 36 12.27 1.43 -3.35
C ALA A 36 10.81 1.00 -3.37
N PRO A 37 9.85 1.91 -3.61
CA PRO A 37 8.47 1.51 -3.81
C PRO A 37 8.41 0.57 -5.01
N ILE A 38 7.92 -0.65 -4.78
CA ILE A 38 7.56 -1.55 -5.87
C ILE A 38 6.27 -0.97 -6.44
N GLY A 39 6.28 -0.64 -7.74
CA GLY A 39 5.07 -0.19 -8.43
C GLY A 39 3.96 -1.21 -8.27
N ILE A 40 2.73 -0.73 -8.09
CA ILE A 40 1.55 -1.60 -8.17
C ILE A 40 1.31 -1.83 -9.66
N ASP A 41 1.29 -3.08 -10.10
CA ASP A 41 0.93 -3.40 -11.49
C ASP A 41 -0.55 -3.13 -11.77
N ASP A 42 -0.88 -2.97 -13.05
CA ASP A 42 -2.25 -2.64 -13.49
C ASP A 42 -3.27 -3.71 -13.06
N GLU A 43 -2.86 -4.99 -13.03
CA GLU A 43 -3.70 -6.10 -12.59
C GLU A 43 -4.07 -5.96 -11.11
N THR A 44 -3.10 -5.69 -10.24
CA THR A 44 -3.31 -5.47 -8.80
C THR A 44 -4.12 -4.20 -8.57
N LEU A 45 -3.92 -3.15 -9.38
CA LEU A 45 -4.72 -1.94 -9.29
C LEU A 45 -6.19 -2.21 -9.62
N VAL A 46 -6.46 -2.98 -10.69
CA VAL A 46 -7.81 -3.41 -11.05
C VAL A 46 -8.44 -4.23 -9.92
N GLU A 47 -7.70 -5.16 -9.34
CA GLU A 47 -8.18 -5.97 -8.22
C GLU A 47 -8.53 -5.12 -6.99
N ILE A 48 -7.63 -4.24 -6.55
CA ILE A 48 -7.85 -3.35 -5.39
C ILE A 48 -9.07 -2.45 -5.64
N THR A 49 -9.18 -1.88 -6.84
CA THR A 49 -10.29 -1.01 -7.24
C THR A 49 -11.62 -1.78 -7.26
N ALA A 50 -11.62 -3.02 -7.75
CA ALA A 50 -12.81 -3.86 -7.78
C ALA A 50 -13.27 -4.27 -6.37
N ILE A 51 -12.33 -4.59 -5.48
CA ILE A 51 -12.62 -4.89 -4.07
C ILE A 51 -13.25 -3.68 -3.39
N ASP A 52 -12.66 -2.49 -3.56
CA ASP A 52 -13.16 -1.26 -2.93
C ASP A 52 -14.58 -0.94 -3.40
N LYS A 53 -14.82 -0.95 -4.73
CA LYS A 53 -16.16 -0.78 -5.31
C LYS A 53 -17.17 -1.79 -4.79
N ALA A 54 -16.77 -3.05 -4.62
CA ALA A 54 -17.66 -4.09 -4.12
C ALA A 54 -18.04 -3.85 -2.65
N PHE A 55 -17.13 -3.38 -1.80
CA PHE A 55 -17.43 -2.99 -0.42
C PHE A 55 -18.28 -1.73 -0.35
N THR A 56 -18.08 -0.74 -1.23
CA THR A 56 -18.95 0.45 -1.31
C THR A 56 -20.38 0.06 -1.71
N LYS A 57 -20.53 -0.87 -2.67
CA LYS A 57 -21.84 -1.31 -3.16
C LYS A 57 -22.56 -2.24 -2.20
N TYR A 58 -21.81 -3.08 -1.48
CA TYR A 58 -22.34 -4.09 -0.56
C TYR A 58 -21.67 -3.99 0.81
N PRO A 59 -21.96 -2.94 1.61
CA PRO A 59 -21.26 -2.66 2.86
C PRO A 59 -21.47 -3.73 3.94
N PHE A 60 -22.54 -4.53 3.81
CA PHE A 60 -22.91 -5.64 4.69
C PHE A 60 -22.31 -6.99 4.26
N PHE A 61 -21.63 -7.06 3.12
CA PHE A 61 -21.00 -8.31 2.67
C PHE A 61 -19.64 -8.53 3.36
N GLY A 62 -19.44 -9.77 3.82
CA GLY A 62 -18.14 -10.23 4.28
C GLY A 62 -17.18 -10.53 3.12
N SER A 63 -15.90 -10.70 3.44
CA SER A 63 -14.83 -10.99 2.46
C SER A 63 -15.13 -12.21 1.56
N ARG A 64 -15.76 -13.26 2.10
CA ARG A 64 -16.18 -14.44 1.31
C ARG A 64 -17.25 -14.11 0.27
N GLN A 65 -18.23 -13.27 0.63
CA GLN A 65 -19.32 -12.87 -0.26
C GLN A 65 -18.79 -11.94 -1.37
N ILE A 66 -17.91 -11.00 -1.02
CA ILE A 66 -17.24 -10.13 -1.99
C ILE A 66 -16.36 -10.95 -2.94
N ALA A 67 -15.56 -11.90 -2.45
CA ALA A 67 -14.76 -12.77 -3.31
C ALA A 67 -15.63 -13.59 -4.28
N ALA A 68 -16.79 -14.09 -3.84
CA ALA A 68 -17.73 -14.79 -4.70
C ALA A 68 -18.39 -13.86 -5.74
N TYR A 69 -18.71 -12.63 -5.36
CA TYR A 69 -19.21 -11.59 -6.27
C TYR A 69 -18.20 -11.26 -7.37
N LEU A 70 -16.96 -10.97 -6.99
CA LEU A 70 -15.88 -10.63 -7.94
C LEU A 70 -15.58 -11.78 -8.90
N ARG A 71 -15.65 -13.03 -8.43
CA ARG A 71 -15.51 -14.21 -9.31
C ARG A 71 -16.59 -14.31 -10.37
N ARG A 72 -17.84 -13.91 -10.06
CA ARG A 72 -18.93 -13.86 -11.04
C ARG A 72 -18.71 -12.77 -12.09
N ASP A 73 -18.01 -11.70 -11.71
CA ASP A 73 -17.62 -10.59 -12.58
C ASP A 73 -16.32 -10.87 -13.37
N GLY A 74 -15.85 -12.12 -13.37
CA GLY A 74 -14.64 -12.55 -14.07
C GLY A 74 -13.32 -12.31 -13.33
N ILE A 75 -13.36 -11.67 -12.15
CA ILE A 75 -12.18 -11.31 -11.37
C ILE A 75 -11.88 -12.40 -10.33
N ARG A 76 -10.83 -13.20 -10.57
CA ARG A 76 -10.44 -14.32 -9.69
C ARG A 76 -9.53 -13.88 -8.54
N ILE A 77 -10.13 -13.29 -7.51
CA ILE A 77 -9.41 -12.93 -6.28
C ILE A 77 -9.58 -13.99 -5.18
N GLY A 78 -8.49 -14.33 -4.50
CA GLY A 78 -8.50 -15.17 -3.29
C GLY A 78 -9.11 -14.41 -2.10
N SER A 79 -9.90 -15.08 -1.27
CA SER A 79 -10.55 -14.45 -0.10
C SER A 79 -9.58 -13.82 0.91
N HIS A 80 -8.33 -14.26 0.93
CA HIS A 80 -7.27 -13.66 1.76
C HIS A 80 -6.84 -12.26 1.29
N ARG A 81 -7.02 -11.94 -0.01
CA ARG A 81 -6.74 -10.62 -0.58
C ARG A 81 -7.91 -9.66 -0.41
N VAL A 82 -9.12 -10.19 -0.24
CA VAL A 82 -10.34 -9.42 0.01
C VAL A 82 -10.42 -9.06 1.50
N ARG A 83 -9.67 -8.03 1.90
CA ARG A 83 -9.73 -7.48 3.26
C ARG A 83 -10.58 -6.21 3.26
N ARG A 84 -11.48 -6.07 4.24
CA ARG A 84 -12.22 -4.82 4.45
C ARG A 84 -11.19 -3.71 4.74
N PRO A 85 -11.16 -2.62 3.96
CA PRO A 85 -10.27 -1.52 4.25
C PRO A 85 -10.71 -0.85 5.56
N PRO A 86 -9.77 -0.34 6.38
CA PRO A 86 -10.06 0.23 7.70
C PRO A 86 -11.05 1.42 7.66
N ASN A 87 -11.25 2.03 6.49
CA ASN A 87 -12.13 3.19 6.34
C ASN A 87 -13.58 2.82 5.95
N ALA A 88 -13.86 1.54 5.67
CA ALA A 88 -15.19 1.07 5.25
C ALA A 88 -16.17 0.82 6.41
N ASP A 89 -15.84 1.25 7.63
CA ASP A 89 -16.70 1.10 8.83
C ASP A 89 -17.88 2.09 8.90
N HIS A 90 -18.25 2.74 7.80
CA HIS A 90 -19.43 3.60 7.77
C HIS A 90 -20.65 2.82 7.28
N GLY A 91 -21.29 2.09 8.21
CA GLY A 91 -22.64 1.55 8.09
C GLY A 91 -23.33 1.66 9.46
N PRO A 92 -24.64 1.93 9.47
CA PRO A 92 -25.34 2.78 10.44
C PRO A 92 -25.30 2.31 11.90
#